data_AF-A0AAD8UYP9-F1
#
_entry.id   AF-A0AAD8UYP9-F1
#
_cell.length_a   1.000
_cell.length_b   1.000
_cell.length_c   1.000
_cell.angle_alpha   90.00
_cell.angle_beta   90.00
_cell.angle_gamma   90.00
#
_symmetry.space_group_name_H-M   'P 1'
#
loop_
_entity.id
_entity.type
_entity.pdbx_description
1 polymer ?
#
loop_
_entity_poly.entity_id
_entity_poly.type
_entity_poly.pdbx_seq_one_letter_code
_entity_poly.pdbx_strand_id
1 'polypeptide(L)'
;MWAALLLPVLVLADSLALQPPATGCQTSCGGVDVPFPFGIGPGCFLPGFQIECINGSTPMLPDDSYEIKVLNLSVMPRPEARVMLHIAFQCYDATDGSAKDGASFRSAVIKSAYRISDTRNELVVLGCTTFGFTSSGPWGRRDSSFASGCLAYCDNDGSAMDGSCVGIGCCRVEIPPGLTDNTVFFLNDSASTWSHQGLGFSPCDYGFMVEKNTYDFRVSDLNMDGSSTTKPLVLDWAIRSSNVSSSVDNMTCTEVKGTPEYACLSDNSQCLNSTNGPGYICNCTQGYWGNPYLIGGCK
;
A
#
# COMPACT_ATOMS: atom_id res chain seq x y z
N MET A 1 -12.20 -56.98 31.75
CA MET A 1 -12.45 -55.53 31.71
C MET A 1 -11.14 -54.82 32.03
N TRP A 2 -10.43 -54.33 31.01
CA TRP A 2 -9.23 -53.49 31.18
C TRP A 2 -9.64 -52.06 30.88
N ALA A 3 -9.59 -51.18 31.88
CA ALA A 3 -9.84 -49.75 31.71
C ALA A 3 -8.53 -49.07 31.32
N ALA A 4 -8.43 -48.59 30.08
CA ALA A 4 -7.34 -47.74 29.64
C ALA A 4 -7.53 -46.32 30.21
N LEU A 5 -6.63 -45.91 31.09
CA LEU A 5 -6.51 -44.53 31.57
C LEU A 5 -5.92 -43.67 30.45
N LEU A 6 -6.76 -42.85 29.82
CA LEU A 6 -6.32 -41.75 28.95
C LEU A 6 -5.86 -40.59 29.84
N LEU A 7 -4.55 -40.37 29.90
CA LEU A 7 -3.98 -39.13 30.45
C LEU A 7 -4.23 -37.98 29.46
N PRO A 8 -4.78 -36.84 29.90
CA PRO A 8 -4.92 -35.67 29.04
C PRO A 8 -3.54 -35.09 28.78
N VAL A 9 -3.13 -35.06 27.51
CA VAL A 9 -1.98 -34.29 27.07
C VAL A 9 -2.35 -32.81 27.20
N LEU A 10 -1.81 -32.15 28.21
CA LEU A 10 -1.84 -30.69 28.33
C LEU A 10 -0.99 -30.12 27.19
N VAL A 11 -1.65 -29.70 26.12
CA VAL A 11 -1.04 -28.84 25.10
C VAL A 11 -0.93 -27.46 25.72
N LEU A 12 0.25 -27.09 26.21
CA LEU A 12 0.57 -25.71 26.52
C LEU A 12 0.50 -24.93 25.20
N ALA A 13 -0.55 -24.14 25.01
CA ALA A 13 -0.52 -23.11 23.99
C ALA A 13 0.51 -22.07 24.47
N ASP A 14 1.70 -22.09 23.87
CA ASP A 14 2.65 -20.99 24.03
C ASP A 14 1.96 -19.73 23.51
N SER A 15 1.54 -18.83 24.41
CA SER A 15 1.26 -17.46 24.00
C SER A 15 2.61 -16.85 23.62
N LEU A 16 2.90 -16.79 22.33
CA LEU A 16 4.12 -16.18 21.82
C LEU A 16 4.08 -14.68 22.12
N ALA A 17 4.67 -14.28 23.25
CA ALA A 17 4.99 -12.88 23.50
C ALA A 17 5.88 -12.38 22.35
N LEU A 18 5.71 -11.11 21.94
CA LEU A 18 6.56 -10.52 20.91
C LEU A 18 8.02 -10.54 21.39
N GLN A 19 8.87 -11.25 20.66
CA GLN A 19 10.28 -11.39 20.97
C GLN A 19 11.13 -10.40 20.16
N PRO A 20 12.31 -9.98 20.69
CA PRO A 20 13.31 -9.30 19.90
C PRO A 20 13.72 -10.13 18.66
N PRO A 21 14.24 -9.50 17.60
CA PRO A 21 14.71 -10.23 16.43
C PRO A 21 15.81 -11.23 16.81
N ALA A 22 15.87 -12.34 16.07
CA ALA A 22 16.94 -13.33 16.22
C ALA A 22 18.34 -12.72 16.02
N THR A 23 19.35 -13.38 16.58
CA THR A 23 20.75 -12.95 16.35
C THR A 23 21.16 -13.25 14.91
N GLY A 24 21.88 -12.31 14.27
CA GLY A 24 22.39 -12.48 12.90
C GLY A 24 21.39 -12.18 11.78
N CYS A 25 20.27 -11.51 12.06
CA CYS A 25 19.33 -11.07 11.03
C CYS A 25 19.99 -10.15 10.00
N GLN A 26 19.67 -10.37 8.72
CA GLN A 26 20.11 -9.50 7.64
C GLN A 26 19.43 -8.14 7.75
N THR A 27 20.23 -7.07 7.85
CA THR A 27 19.76 -5.70 8.14
C THR A 27 19.62 -4.83 6.89
N SER A 28 19.96 -5.33 5.70
CA SER A 28 19.82 -4.58 4.45
C SER A 28 19.66 -5.50 3.25
N CYS A 29 19.07 -5.01 2.17
CA CYS A 29 18.93 -5.70 0.89
C CYS A 29 18.94 -4.68 -0.25
N GLY A 30 19.84 -4.82 -1.23
CA GLY A 30 19.83 -3.93 -2.39
C GLY A 30 20.08 -2.45 -2.10
N GLY A 31 20.77 -2.13 -0.99
CA GLY A 31 20.95 -0.76 -0.52
C GLY A 31 19.75 -0.18 0.25
N VAL A 32 18.71 -0.97 0.52
CA VAL A 32 17.61 -0.62 1.41
C VAL A 32 17.90 -1.17 2.80
N ASP A 33 17.87 -0.31 3.82
CA ASP A 33 17.94 -0.73 5.21
C ASP A 33 16.64 -1.44 5.63
N VAL A 34 16.78 -2.52 6.39
CA VAL A 34 15.69 -3.35 6.90
C VAL A 34 15.74 -3.35 8.43
N PRO A 35 15.30 -2.26 9.08
CA PRO A 35 15.24 -2.18 10.53
C PRO A 35 14.06 -2.99 11.08
N PHE A 36 14.20 -3.56 12.27
CA PHE A 36 13.06 -4.16 12.98
C PHE A 36 11.94 -3.12 13.19
N PRO A 37 10.64 -3.41 13.00
CA PRO A 37 10.00 -4.73 12.94
C PRO A 37 10.09 -5.46 11.60
N PHE A 38 10.66 -4.82 10.58
CA PHE A 38 10.95 -5.47 9.30
C PHE A 38 12.11 -6.46 9.44
N GLY A 39 12.13 -7.48 8.58
CA GLY A 39 13.20 -8.45 8.62
C GLY A 39 13.17 -9.45 7.48
N ILE A 40 14.34 -10.03 7.23
CA ILE A 40 14.58 -11.04 6.21
C ILE A 40 14.90 -12.36 6.91
N GLY A 41 14.11 -13.38 6.62
CA GLY A 41 14.28 -14.72 7.17
C GLY A 41 13.52 -14.98 8.49
N PRO A 42 13.40 -16.26 8.88
CA PRO A 42 12.61 -16.67 10.04
C PRO A 42 13.11 -16.04 11.34
N GLY A 43 12.18 -15.50 12.15
CA GLY A 43 12.50 -14.91 13.46
C GLY A 43 13.10 -13.50 13.41
N CYS A 44 13.20 -12.89 12.23
CA CYS A 44 13.79 -11.55 12.05
C CYS A 44 12.78 -10.42 11.97
N PHE A 45 11.48 -10.73 11.89
CA PHE A 45 10.41 -9.76 11.67
C PHE A 45 9.21 -10.02 12.58
N LEU A 46 8.40 -8.99 12.80
CA LEU A 46 7.07 -9.16 13.38
C LEU A 46 6.06 -9.64 12.31
N PRO A 47 5.00 -10.37 12.69
CA PRO A 47 4.00 -10.83 11.74
C PRO A 47 3.48 -9.70 10.83
N GLY A 48 3.52 -9.93 9.51
CA GLY A 48 3.15 -8.92 8.50
C GLY A 48 4.31 -8.03 8.03
N PHE A 49 5.48 -8.04 8.68
CA PHE A 49 6.64 -7.20 8.35
C PHE A 49 7.78 -7.94 7.63
N GLN A 50 7.51 -9.12 7.11
CA GLN A 50 8.48 -9.88 6.31
C GLN A 50 8.90 -9.09 5.07
N ILE A 51 10.21 -9.09 4.79
CA ILE A 51 10.80 -8.61 3.54
C ILE A 51 11.47 -9.79 2.84
N GLU A 52 11.22 -9.94 1.55
CA GLU A 52 11.91 -10.92 0.71
C GLU A 52 13.04 -10.25 -0.06
N CYS A 53 14.25 -10.78 0.06
CA CYS A 53 15.42 -10.26 -0.65
C CYS A 53 15.73 -11.15 -1.86
N ILE A 54 15.05 -10.87 -2.98
CA ILE A 54 15.18 -11.65 -4.21
C ILE A 54 16.60 -11.48 -4.76
N ASN A 55 17.26 -12.60 -5.08
CA ASN A 55 18.65 -12.65 -5.58
C ASN A 55 19.64 -11.85 -4.72
N GLY A 56 19.37 -11.68 -3.42
CA GLY A 56 20.21 -10.93 -2.49
C GLY A 56 20.28 -9.41 -2.75
N SER A 57 19.50 -8.88 -3.68
CA SER A 57 19.64 -7.48 -4.15
C SER A 57 18.32 -6.74 -4.39
N THR A 58 17.19 -7.43 -4.41
CA THR A 58 15.88 -6.79 -4.66
C THR A 58 14.94 -7.03 -3.49
N PRO A 59 14.70 -6.01 -2.64
CA PRO A 59 13.75 -6.14 -1.54
C PRO A 59 12.31 -6.03 -2.04
N MET A 60 11.48 -6.99 -1.68
CA MET A 60 10.06 -7.05 -2.02
C MET A 60 9.22 -7.21 -0.75
N LEU A 61 8.02 -6.61 -0.75
CA LEU A 61 6.96 -7.06 0.15
C LEU A 61 6.39 -8.36 -0.43
N PRO A 62 6.32 -9.44 0.36
CA PRO A 62 5.68 -10.66 -0.10
C PRO A 62 4.17 -10.38 -0.25
N ASP A 63 3.60 -10.61 -1.43
CA ASP A 63 2.17 -10.57 -1.70
C ASP A 63 1.81 -11.75 -2.61
N ASP A 64 0.63 -12.33 -2.43
CA ASP A 64 0.20 -13.57 -3.08
C ASP A 64 -0.06 -13.37 -4.58
N SER A 65 -0.09 -12.12 -5.05
CA SER A 65 -0.44 -11.76 -6.43
C SER A 65 0.56 -10.82 -7.11
N TYR A 66 1.37 -10.05 -6.37
CA TYR A 66 2.25 -9.04 -6.96
C TYR A 66 3.60 -8.91 -6.23
N GLU A 67 4.68 -8.77 -6.97
CA GLU A 67 5.99 -8.46 -6.40
C GLU A 67 6.09 -6.94 -6.15
N ILE A 68 5.83 -6.48 -4.92
CA ILE A 68 5.87 -5.06 -4.58
C ILE A 68 7.29 -4.67 -4.17
N LYS A 69 8.00 -3.97 -5.06
CA LYS A 69 9.38 -3.51 -4.80
C LYS A 69 9.43 -2.45 -3.71
N VAL A 70 10.27 -2.70 -2.70
CA VAL A 70 10.55 -1.76 -1.62
C VAL A 70 11.66 -0.81 -2.03
N LEU A 71 11.45 0.49 -1.78
CA LEU A 71 12.43 1.55 -1.99
C LEU A 71 13.05 2.03 -0.68
N ASN A 72 12.25 2.10 0.39
CA ASN A 72 12.70 2.56 1.70
C ASN A 72 11.75 2.07 2.81
N LEU A 73 12.31 1.78 3.98
CA LEU A 73 11.57 1.41 5.18
C LEU A 73 11.95 2.37 6.30
N SER A 74 10.96 2.96 6.95
CA SER A 74 11.14 3.92 8.03
C SER A 74 10.36 3.48 9.26
N VAL A 75 11.05 3.47 10.40
CA VAL A 75 10.47 3.26 11.74
C VAL A 75 10.24 4.59 12.44
N MET A 76 11.21 5.49 12.31
CA MET A 76 11.21 6.81 12.90
C MET A 76 11.84 7.79 11.91
N PRO A 77 11.35 9.05 11.83
CA PRO A 77 10.31 9.66 12.67
C PRO A 77 8.87 9.30 12.29
N ARG A 78 8.67 8.58 11.18
CA ARG A 78 7.35 8.14 10.70
C ARG A 78 7.37 6.66 10.34
N PRO A 79 6.32 5.90 10.69
CA PRO A 79 6.17 4.49 10.34
C PRO A 79 5.65 4.39 8.89
N GLU A 80 6.57 4.48 7.94
CA GLU A 80 6.27 4.50 6.51
C GLU A 80 7.11 3.47 5.75
N ALA A 81 6.56 2.92 4.67
CA ALA A 81 7.27 2.10 3.69
C ALA A 81 7.05 2.67 2.30
N ARG A 82 8.13 3.05 1.61
CA ARG A 82 8.05 3.55 0.23
C ARG A 82 8.21 2.38 -0.73
N VAL A 83 7.29 2.24 -1.67
CA VAL A 83 7.23 1.09 -2.58
C VAL A 83 6.90 1.52 -4.02
N MET A 84 7.09 0.62 -4.98
CA MET A 84 6.63 0.78 -6.35
C MET A 84 5.36 -0.07 -6.56
N LEU A 85 4.25 0.54 -6.98
CA LEU A 85 3.05 -0.17 -7.43
C LEU A 85 2.83 0.04 -8.92
N HIS A 86 2.18 -0.93 -9.58
CA HIS A 86 1.85 -0.75 -10.98
C HIS A 86 0.72 0.24 -11.19
N ILE A 87 0.74 0.85 -12.38
CA ILE A 87 -0.32 1.72 -12.87
C ILE A 87 -1.42 0.88 -13.53
N ALA A 88 -2.67 1.32 -13.44
CA ALA A 88 -3.76 0.79 -14.23
C ALA A 88 -3.85 1.52 -15.57
N PHE A 89 -4.30 0.83 -16.60
CA PHE A 89 -4.57 1.43 -17.89
C PHE A 89 -5.71 0.74 -18.65
N GLN A 90 -6.37 1.52 -19.50
CA GLN A 90 -7.36 1.05 -20.46
C GLN A 90 -7.08 1.70 -21.80
N CYS A 91 -6.78 0.91 -22.82
CA CYS A 91 -6.56 1.36 -24.18
C CYS A 91 -7.79 1.14 -25.04
N TYR A 92 -7.92 1.98 -26.06
CA TYR A 92 -9.09 2.04 -26.92
C TYR A 92 -8.72 1.88 -28.39
N ASP A 93 -9.64 1.36 -29.18
CA ASP A 93 -9.53 1.31 -30.62
C ASP A 93 -9.83 2.70 -31.21
N ALA A 94 -8.93 3.22 -32.04
CA ALA A 94 -9.08 4.55 -32.60
C ALA A 94 -10.24 4.64 -33.62
N THR A 95 -10.70 3.51 -34.15
CA THR A 95 -11.73 3.45 -35.20
C THR A 95 -13.14 3.57 -34.65
N ASP A 96 -13.43 2.93 -33.52
CA ASP A 96 -14.78 2.89 -32.92
C ASP A 96 -14.83 3.32 -31.45
N GLY A 97 -13.68 3.64 -30.84
CA GLY A 97 -13.58 4.05 -29.43
C GLY A 97 -13.81 2.90 -28.44
N SER A 98 -13.87 1.64 -28.91
CA SER A 98 -14.09 0.50 -28.03
C SER A 98 -12.85 0.20 -27.18
N ALA A 99 -13.07 -0.29 -25.95
CA ALA A 99 -12.00 -0.79 -25.11
C ALA A 99 -11.39 -2.06 -25.75
N LYS A 100 -10.10 -2.04 -26.06
CA LYS A 100 -9.42 -3.16 -26.74
C LYS A 100 -8.44 -3.92 -25.84
N ASP A 101 -7.68 -3.19 -25.02
CA ASP A 101 -6.65 -3.74 -24.14
C ASP A 101 -6.75 -3.03 -22.80
N GLY A 102 -6.96 -3.77 -21.71
CA GLY A 102 -7.08 -3.19 -20.38
C GLY A 102 -6.36 -4.04 -19.36
N ALA A 103 -5.55 -3.39 -18.53
CA ALA A 103 -5.12 -3.96 -17.27
C ALA A 103 -5.85 -3.21 -16.16
N SER A 104 -7.03 -3.70 -15.78
CA SER A 104 -7.65 -3.33 -14.51
C SER A 104 -6.71 -3.80 -13.40
N PHE A 105 -5.86 -2.90 -12.94
CA PHE A 105 -4.84 -3.27 -11.98
C PHE A 105 -5.42 -3.15 -10.57
N ARG A 106 -5.53 -4.29 -9.87
CA ARG A 106 -5.70 -4.31 -8.43
C ARG A 106 -4.34 -3.95 -7.83
N SER A 107 -4.20 -2.70 -7.44
CA SER A 107 -2.89 -2.07 -7.26
C SER A 107 -2.09 -2.57 -6.07
N ALA A 108 -2.73 -3.12 -5.05
CA ALA A 108 -2.16 -4.13 -4.15
C ALA A 108 -3.26 -4.63 -3.20
N VAL A 109 -3.22 -5.92 -2.80
CA VAL A 109 -3.79 -6.30 -1.50
C VAL A 109 -2.68 -6.05 -0.51
N ILE A 110 -2.74 -4.88 0.12
CA ILE A 110 -1.71 -4.50 1.05
C ILE A 110 -1.93 -5.35 2.31
N LYS A 111 -0.96 -6.22 2.62
CA LYS A 111 -0.96 -7.12 3.79
C LYS A 111 -1.44 -6.39 5.04
N SER A 112 -2.00 -7.14 5.98
CA SER A 112 -2.67 -6.62 7.19
C SER A 112 -1.91 -5.51 7.92
N ALA A 113 -0.56 -5.51 7.91
CA ALA A 113 0.28 -4.51 8.58
C ALA A 113 0.36 -3.14 7.90
N TYR A 114 -0.06 -2.99 6.64
CA TYR A 114 0.15 -1.77 5.85
C TYR A 114 -1.18 -1.17 5.34
N ARG A 115 -1.18 0.13 5.02
CA ARG A 115 -2.27 0.88 4.38
C ARG A 115 -1.70 1.90 3.40
N ILE A 116 -2.45 2.26 2.37
CA ILE A 116 -2.03 3.37 1.49
C ILE A 116 -2.12 4.67 2.27
N SER A 117 -1.03 5.43 2.32
CA SER A 117 -0.99 6.69 3.06
C SER A 117 -1.86 7.74 2.36
N ASP A 118 -2.92 8.18 3.02
CA ASP A 118 -3.86 9.19 2.53
C ASP A 118 -3.26 10.60 2.53
N THR A 119 -2.37 10.86 3.48
CA THR A 119 -1.70 12.15 3.60
C THR A 119 -0.52 12.31 2.65
N ARG A 120 0.10 11.20 2.23
CA ARG A 120 1.32 11.20 1.40
C ARG A 120 1.09 10.90 -0.06
N ASN A 121 -0.04 10.30 -0.43
CA ASN A 121 -0.34 9.94 -1.80
C ASN A 121 -1.57 10.65 -2.35
N GLU A 122 -1.66 10.68 -3.66
CA GLU A 122 -2.83 11.11 -4.41
C GLU A 122 -3.09 10.13 -5.55
N LEU A 123 -4.36 10.03 -5.97
CA LEU A 123 -4.73 9.36 -7.21
C LEU A 123 -4.50 10.35 -8.36
N VAL A 124 -3.82 9.89 -9.41
CA VAL A 124 -3.69 10.62 -10.67
C VAL A 124 -4.39 9.83 -11.76
N VAL A 125 -5.19 10.52 -12.56
CA VAL A 125 -5.84 10.00 -13.77
C VAL A 125 -5.33 10.79 -14.96
N LEU A 126 -4.87 10.08 -15.98
CA LEU A 126 -4.41 10.64 -17.25
C LEU A 126 -5.29 10.11 -18.38
N GLY A 127 -5.59 10.97 -19.34
CA GLY A 127 -6.39 10.63 -20.50
C GLY A 127 -7.21 11.82 -20.98
N CYS A 128 -7.92 11.61 -22.07
CA CYS A 128 -8.83 12.57 -22.66
C CYS A 128 -10.19 11.89 -22.82
N THR A 129 -11.26 12.61 -22.45
CA THR A 129 -12.61 12.04 -22.32
C THR A 129 -12.68 10.86 -21.36
N THR A 130 -12.00 11.00 -20.22
CA THR A 130 -11.77 9.93 -19.25
C THR A 130 -12.42 10.27 -17.91
N PHE A 131 -13.11 9.30 -17.32
CA PHE A 131 -13.40 9.30 -15.89
C PHE A 131 -12.73 8.09 -15.25
N GLY A 132 -11.67 8.33 -14.49
CA GLY A 132 -10.94 7.31 -13.75
C GLY A 132 -11.26 7.39 -12.26
N PHE A 133 -11.49 6.25 -11.61
CA PHE A 133 -11.76 6.20 -10.18
C PHE A 133 -11.15 4.97 -9.52
N THR A 134 -10.72 5.15 -8.28
CA THR A 134 -10.33 4.06 -7.39
C THR A 134 -11.49 3.65 -6.50
N SER A 135 -11.61 2.37 -6.18
CA SER A 135 -12.45 1.90 -5.09
C SER A 135 -11.75 0.86 -4.22
N SER A 136 -12.17 0.76 -2.97
CA SER A 136 -11.71 -0.23 -1.99
C SER A 136 -12.86 -1.09 -1.46
N GLY A 137 -12.59 -2.36 -1.16
CA GLY A 137 -13.57 -3.30 -0.58
C GLY A 137 -14.19 -4.31 -1.57
N PRO A 138 -15.00 -5.28 -1.10
CA PRO A 138 -15.64 -6.29 -1.94
C PRO A 138 -16.51 -5.69 -3.05
N TRP A 139 -16.61 -6.40 -4.18
CA TRP A 139 -17.34 -5.96 -5.36
C TRP A 139 -18.85 -5.82 -5.09
N GLY A 140 -19.37 -4.58 -5.11
CA GLY A 140 -20.80 -4.29 -5.02
C GLY A 140 -21.06 -2.91 -4.42
N ARG A 141 -22.12 -2.20 -4.87
CA ARG A 141 -22.50 -0.84 -4.40
C ARG A 141 -22.70 -0.71 -2.87
N ARG A 142 -22.79 -1.82 -2.13
CA ARG A 142 -22.98 -1.85 -0.68
C ARG A 142 -21.73 -2.28 0.10
N ASP A 143 -20.72 -2.79 -0.59
CA ASP A 143 -19.56 -3.41 0.03
C ASP A 143 -18.25 -2.67 -0.30
N SER A 144 -18.26 -1.76 -1.29
CA SER A 144 -17.17 -0.80 -1.48
C SER A 144 -17.13 0.19 -0.30
N SER A 145 -16.08 0.09 0.52
CA SER A 145 -15.89 0.98 1.67
C SER A 145 -15.64 2.43 1.26
N PHE A 146 -15.17 2.63 0.02
CA PHE A 146 -14.95 3.94 -0.57
C PHE A 146 -14.80 3.87 -2.10
N ALA A 147 -15.18 4.97 -2.78
CA ALA A 147 -14.82 5.25 -4.15
C ALA A 147 -14.49 6.74 -4.33
N SER A 148 -13.44 7.06 -5.09
CA SER A 148 -13.13 8.43 -5.52
C SER A 148 -12.40 8.41 -6.84
N GLY A 149 -12.60 9.45 -7.61
CA GLY A 149 -12.06 9.57 -8.94
C GLY A 149 -12.34 10.95 -9.49
N CYS A 150 -11.89 11.15 -10.71
CA CYS A 150 -12.13 12.41 -11.37
C CYS A 150 -12.06 12.29 -12.88
N LEU A 151 -12.38 13.42 -13.49
CA LEU A 151 -12.49 13.61 -14.91
C LEU A 151 -11.22 14.25 -15.49
N ALA A 152 -10.76 13.71 -16.62
CA ALA A 152 -9.80 14.37 -17.50
C ALA A 152 -10.40 14.52 -18.90
N TYR A 153 -10.50 15.74 -19.40
CA TYR A 153 -11.13 16.07 -20.68
C TYR A 153 -10.17 16.84 -21.59
N CYS A 154 -10.25 16.64 -22.90
CA CYS A 154 -9.47 17.39 -23.88
C CYS A 154 -10.37 17.75 -25.06
N ASP A 155 -10.25 18.97 -25.58
CA ASP A 155 -10.93 19.38 -26.81
C ASP A 155 -10.15 18.92 -28.06
N ASN A 156 -8.82 18.97 -27.99
CA ASN A 156 -7.88 18.54 -29.02
C ASN A 156 -6.49 18.26 -28.40
N ASP A 157 -5.54 17.84 -29.23
CA ASP A 157 -4.16 17.50 -28.85
C ASP A 157 -3.35 18.69 -28.29
N GLY A 158 -3.77 19.93 -28.55
CA GLY A 158 -3.15 21.15 -28.03
C GLY A 158 -3.76 21.70 -26.74
N SER A 159 -4.78 21.03 -26.17
CA SER A 159 -5.48 21.53 -24.97
C SER A 159 -4.70 21.33 -23.68
N ALA A 160 -3.99 20.19 -23.57
CA ALA A 160 -3.20 19.85 -22.40
C ALA A 160 -1.89 20.64 -22.37
N MET A 161 -1.40 20.93 -21.18
CA MET A 161 -0.14 21.67 -20.98
C MET A 161 0.72 20.98 -19.94
N ASP A 162 2.03 20.91 -20.20
CA ASP A 162 3.00 20.37 -19.25
C ASP A 162 2.88 21.08 -17.89
N GLY A 163 2.95 20.29 -16.82
CA GLY A 163 2.82 20.75 -15.44
C GLY A 163 1.39 21.10 -14.99
N SER A 164 0.41 21.15 -15.90
CA SER A 164 -0.98 21.47 -15.57
C SER A 164 -1.83 20.21 -15.41
N CYS A 165 -2.34 19.96 -14.19
CA CYS A 165 -3.18 18.79 -13.89
C CYS A 165 -4.49 19.20 -13.21
N VAL A 166 -5.32 19.93 -13.95
CA VAL A 166 -6.53 20.60 -13.45
C VAL A 166 -7.81 20.11 -14.14
N GLY A 167 -7.80 18.87 -14.63
CA GLY A 167 -8.93 18.26 -15.35
C GLY A 167 -8.79 18.28 -16.87
N ILE A 168 -7.64 18.74 -17.41
CA ILE A 168 -7.35 18.73 -18.84
C ILE A 168 -6.18 17.79 -19.11
N GLY A 169 -6.44 16.63 -19.72
CA GLY A 169 -5.45 15.56 -19.91
C GLY A 169 -5.00 14.85 -18.61
N CYS A 170 -5.08 15.54 -17.48
CA CYS A 170 -4.65 15.06 -16.18
C CYS A 170 -5.56 15.60 -15.09
N CYS A 171 -5.88 14.74 -14.12
CA CYS A 171 -6.56 15.13 -12.90
C CYS A 171 -5.97 14.40 -11.68
N ARG A 172 -6.01 15.05 -10.51
CA ARG A 172 -5.58 14.50 -9.23
C ARG A 172 -6.69 14.52 -8.20
N VAL A 173 -6.71 13.53 -7.33
CA VAL A 173 -7.69 13.44 -6.24
C VAL A 173 -7.01 12.96 -4.97
N GLU A 174 -7.35 13.62 -3.87
CA GLU A 174 -6.98 13.12 -2.55
C GLU A 174 -7.74 11.83 -2.23
N ILE A 175 -7.09 10.95 -1.49
CA ILE A 175 -7.65 9.67 -1.08
C ILE A 175 -7.94 9.71 0.43
N PRO A 176 -8.96 8.99 0.92
CA PRO A 176 -9.28 8.93 2.34
C PRO A 176 -8.36 7.93 3.06
N PRO A 177 -8.29 8.01 4.40
CA PRO A 177 -7.63 7.00 5.20
C PRO A 177 -8.39 5.66 5.15
N GLY A 178 -7.68 4.60 5.51
CA GLY A 178 -8.23 3.25 5.69
C GLY A 178 -8.14 2.35 4.47
N LEU A 179 -7.50 2.78 3.38
CA LEU A 179 -7.35 1.98 2.16
C LEU A 179 -6.42 0.77 2.38
N THR A 180 -7.00 -0.43 2.30
CA THR A 180 -6.29 -1.73 2.28
C THR A 180 -5.94 -2.19 0.88
N ASP A 181 -6.74 -1.76 -0.09
CA ASP A 181 -6.59 -2.07 -1.48
C ASP A 181 -7.02 -0.86 -2.30
N ASN A 182 -6.56 -0.85 -3.54
CA ASN A 182 -6.99 0.11 -4.51
C ASN A 182 -7.12 -0.59 -5.85
N THR A 183 -8.32 -0.60 -6.41
CA THR A 183 -8.52 -1.00 -7.80
C THR A 183 -8.95 0.22 -8.57
N VAL A 184 -8.23 0.53 -9.66
CA VAL A 184 -8.55 1.67 -10.51
C VAL A 184 -9.39 1.20 -11.70
N PHE A 185 -10.45 1.93 -11.96
CA PHE A 185 -11.44 1.69 -13.00
C PHE A 185 -11.56 2.91 -13.90
N PHE A 186 -11.92 2.67 -15.15
CA PHE A 186 -12.24 3.70 -16.12
C PHE A 186 -13.67 3.48 -16.60
N LEU A 187 -14.46 4.55 -16.66
CA LEU A 187 -15.76 4.47 -17.30
C LEU A 187 -15.56 4.40 -18.81
N ASN A 188 -16.11 3.35 -19.42
CA ASN A 188 -16.18 3.20 -20.85
C ASN A 188 -17.61 3.50 -21.30
N ASP A 189 -17.83 4.65 -21.93
CA ASP A 189 -19.07 4.98 -22.62
C ASP A 189 -18.78 5.27 -24.09
N SER A 190 -18.76 4.21 -24.88
CA SER A 190 -18.54 4.27 -26.33
C SER A 190 -19.70 4.89 -27.11
N ALA A 191 -20.81 5.28 -26.45
CA ALA A 191 -22.04 5.70 -27.11
C ALA A 191 -22.36 7.21 -27.00
N SER A 192 -21.43 8.05 -26.52
CA SER A 192 -21.70 9.48 -26.25
C SER A 192 -20.47 10.42 -26.40
N THR A 193 -20.53 11.65 -25.84
CA THR A 193 -19.47 12.68 -25.77
C THR A 193 -18.14 12.19 -25.16
N TRP A 194 -18.12 10.97 -24.62
CA TRP A 194 -16.99 10.33 -23.95
C TRP A 194 -16.25 9.32 -24.83
N SER A 195 -16.47 9.34 -26.14
CA SER A 195 -15.84 8.40 -27.07
C SER A 195 -14.35 8.68 -27.27
N HIS A 196 -13.54 7.64 -27.16
CA HIS A 196 -12.11 7.65 -27.50
C HIS A 196 -11.83 7.55 -29.01
N GLN A 197 -12.88 7.53 -29.85
CA GLN A 197 -12.74 7.48 -31.30
C GLN A 197 -11.96 8.69 -31.82
N GLY A 198 -10.91 8.44 -32.61
CA GLY A 198 -10.07 9.49 -33.19
C GLY A 198 -9.08 10.17 -32.21
N LEU A 199 -9.01 9.76 -30.94
CA LEU A 199 -8.04 10.28 -29.96
C LEU A 199 -6.66 9.62 -30.09
N GLY A 200 -6.05 9.70 -31.28
CA GLY A 200 -4.74 9.09 -31.53
C GLY A 200 -3.59 9.64 -30.66
N PHE A 201 -3.75 10.83 -30.08
CA PHE A 201 -2.80 11.45 -29.16
C PHE A 201 -2.99 11.00 -27.69
N SER A 202 -4.10 10.33 -27.37
CA SER A 202 -4.42 9.76 -26.06
C SER A 202 -5.06 8.37 -26.24
N PRO A 203 -4.32 7.39 -26.76
CA PRO A 203 -4.89 6.08 -27.13
C PRO A 203 -5.29 5.22 -25.91
N CYS A 204 -4.84 5.60 -24.71
CA CYS A 204 -5.15 4.91 -23.47
C CYS A 204 -5.41 5.91 -22.34
N ASP A 205 -6.21 5.46 -21.39
CA ASP A 205 -6.40 6.07 -20.09
C ASP A 205 -5.46 5.41 -19.09
N TYR A 206 -4.91 6.19 -18.17
CA TYR A 206 -4.03 5.71 -17.12
C TYR A 206 -4.50 6.20 -15.76
N GLY A 207 -4.23 5.40 -14.74
CA GLY A 207 -4.67 5.71 -13.39
C GLY A 207 -3.77 5.05 -12.38
N PHE A 208 -3.24 5.84 -11.46
CA PHE A 208 -2.26 5.35 -10.49
C PHE A 208 -2.23 6.19 -9.23
N MET A 209 -1.87 5.54 -8.12
CA MET A 209 -1.53 6.26 -6.90
C MET A 209 -0.04 6.58 -6.91
N VAL A 210 0.30 7.80 -6.48
CA VAL A 210 1.67 8.27 -6.44
C VAL A 210 1.90 9.15 -5.22
N GLU A 211 3.13 9.17 -4.73
CA GLU A 211 3.52 10.10 -3.68
C GLU A 211 3.35 11.56 -4.14
N LYS A 212 2.68 12.38 -3.33
CA LYS A 212 2.43 13.79 -3.61
C LYS A 212 3.73 14.51 -3.92
N ASN A 213 3.69 15.41 -4.91
CA ASN A 213 4.82 16.22 -5.38
C ASN A 213 5.99 15.44 -6.00
N THR A 214 5.80 14.17 -6.39
CA THR A 214 6.83 13.39 -7.09
C THR A 214 6.53 13.16 -8.57
N TYR A 215 5.34 13.55 -9.02
CA TYR A 215 4.88 13.40 -10.40
C TYR A 215 4.47 14.75 -10.97
N ASP A 216 5.10 15.11 -12.09
CA ASP A 216 4.73 16.24 -12.93
C ASP A 216 4.17 15.71 -14.23
N PHE A 217 2.96 16.17 -14.57
CA PHE A 217 2.30 15.76 -15.80
C PHE A 217 3.02 16.34 -17.01
N ARG A 218 3.23 15.50 -18.02
CA ARG A 218 3.67 15.92 -19.36
C ARG A 218 2.62 15.54 -20.38
N VAL A 219 2.44 16.35 -21.42
CA VAL A 219 1.49 16.04 -22.49
C VAL A 219 1.84 14.70 -23.17
N SER A 220 3.13 14.35 -23.23
CA SER A 220 3.60 13.03 -23.72
C SER A 220 3.06 11.85 -22.90
N ASP A 221 2.67 12.08 -21.65
CA ASP A 221 2.14 11.06 -20.74
C ASP A 221 0.74 10.59 -21.14
N LEU A 222 0.05 11.31 -22.02
CA LEU A 222 -1.21 10.84 -22.65
C LEU A 222 -0.98 9.68 -23.61
N ASN A 223 0.25 9.48 -24.07
CA ASN A 223 0.63 8.44 -25.02
C ASN A 223 1.85 7.65 -24.50
N MET A 224 1.79 7.20 -23.24
CA MET A 224 2.85 6.36 -22.69
C MET A 224 2.88 5.00 -23.40
N ASP A 225 4.04 4.59 -23.85
CA ASP A 225 4.32 3.30 -24.52
C ASP A 225 4.29 2.08 -23.57
N GLY A 226 3.65 2.21 -22.41
CA GLY A 226 3.60 1.18 -21.38
C GLY A 226 4.95 0.91 -20.70
N SER A 227 6.03 1.64 -21.02
CA SER A 227 7.36 1.44 -20.39
C SER A 227 7.40 1.87 -18.91
N SER A 228 6.61 2.88 -18.52
CA SER A 228 6.47 3.32 -17.12
C SER A 228 5.38 2.53 -16.40
N THR A 229 5.57 1.22 -16.22
CA THR A 229 4.55 0.33 -15.63
C THR A 229 4.30 0.53 -14.13
N THR A 230 5.17 1.26 -13.41
CA THR A 230 5.07 1.45 -11.96
C THR A 230 5.34 2.89 -11.52
N LYS A 231 4.80 3.29 -10.37
CA LYS A 231 5.02 4.59 -9.73
C LYS A 231 5.33 4.43 -8.23
N PRO A 232 6.18 5.31 -7.67
CA PRO A 232 6.50 5.29 -6.25
C PRO A 232 5.34 5.83 -5.42
N LEU A 233 5.06 5.19 -4.29
CA LEU A 233 4.11 5.67 -3.30
C LEU A 233 4.51 5.26 -1.88
N VAL A 234 3.80 5.82 -0.91
CA VAL A 234 4.06 5.61 0.52
C VAL A 234 2.96 4.79 1.17
N LEU A 235 3.34 3.74 1.89
CA LEU A 235 2.45 2.98 2.75
C LEU A 235 2.65 3.42 4.20
N ASP A 236 1.58 3.67 4.92
CA ASP A 236 1.62 3.74 6.38
C ASP A 236 1.58 2.32 6.93
N TRP A 237 2.37 2.03 7.95
CA TRP A 237 2.32 0.73 8.62
C TRP A 237 2.03 0.87 10.10
N ALA A 238 1.43 -0.17 10.67
CA ALA A 238 1.16 -0.27 12.09
C ALA A 238 1.17 -1.73 12.52
N ILE A 239 1.36 -1.95 13.82
CA ILE A 239 1.16 -3.27 14.42
C ILE A 239 -0.33 -3.57 14.38
N ARG A 240 -0.68 -4.60 13.61
CA ARG A 240 -2.05 -5.07 13.36
C ARG A 240 -2.00 -6.60 13.48
N SER A 241 -2.83 -7.20 14.33
CA SER A 241 -2.77 -8.64 14.58
C SER A 241 -3.05 -9.41 13.28
N SER A 242 -2.23 -10.43 12.99
CA SER A 242 -2.35 -11.25 11.78
C SER A 242 -3.07 -12.58 12.02
N ASN A 243 -3.62 -12.82 13.22
CA ASN A 243 -4.29 -14.08 13.54
C ASN A 243 -5.76 -14.00 13.14
N VAL A 244 -6.06 -14.50 11.93
CA VAL A 244 -7.38 -14.66 11.29
C VAL A 244 -8.40 -15.48 12.11
N SER A 245 -8.11 -15.82 13.38
CA SER A 245 -8.98 -16.59 14.27
C SER A 245 -9.33 -15.89 15.58
N SER A 246 -8.82 -14.69 15.84
CA SER A 246 -9.14 -13.93 17.04
C SER A 246 -9.67 -12.57 16.62
N SER A 247 -10.75 -12.12 17.25
CA SER A 247 -11.47 -10.86 17.03
C SER A 247 -10.65 -9.58 17.34
N VAL A 248 -9.38 -9.54 16.92
CA VAL A 248 -8.34 -8.61 17.33
C VAL A 248 -7.78 -7.86 16.11
N ASP A 249 -8.62 -7.55 15.14
CA ASP A 249 -8.23 -6.70 14.00
C ASP A 249 -8.09 -5.21 14.38
N ASN A 250 -8.29 -4.87 15.66
CA ASN A 250 -8.50 -3.50 16.13
C ASN A 250 -7.76 -3.13 17.43
N MET A 251 -6.63 -3.76 17.76
CA MET A 251 -5.91 -3.42 19.00
C MET A 251 -5.41 -1.97 19.00
N THR A 252 -5.99 -1.18 19.89
CA THR A 252 -5.50 0.14 20.29
C THR A 252 -4.43 0.01 21.37
N CYS A 253 -3.69 1.09 21.62
CA CYS A 253 -2.71 1.15 22.70
C CYS A 253 -3.27 0.81 24.08
N THR A 254 -4.54 1.12 24.34
CA THR A 254 -5.16 0.83 25.64
C THR A 254 -5.43 -0.66 25.81
N GLU A 255 -5.75 -1.35 24.73
CA GLU A 255 -6.12 -2.78 24.75
C GLU A 255 -4.88 -3.69 24.79
N VAL A 256 -3.81 -3.31 24.10
CA VAL A 256 -2.60 -4.15 23.98
C VAL A 256 -1.60 -3.93 25.13
N LYS A 257 -1.73 -2.83 25.89
CA LYS A 257 -0.84 -2.58 27.02
C LYS A 257 -1.01 -3.65 28.10
N GLY A 258 0.07 -4.33 28.44
CA GLY A 258 0.08 -5.40 29.44
C GLY A 258 -0.26 -6.78 28.88
N THR A 259 -0.45 -6.92 27.56
CA THR A 259 -0.61 -8.21 26.91
C THR A 259 0.71 -8.68 26.27
N PRO A 260 0.87 -9.99 26.00
CA PRO A 260 2.04 -10.53 25.28
C PRO A 260 2.24 -9.94 23.88
N GLU A 261 1.21 -9.37 23.28
CA GLU A 261 1.20 -8.74 21.95
C GLU A 261 1.64 -7.26 21.95
N TYR A 262 2.13 -6.74 23.07
CA TYR A 262 2.67 -5.38 23.15
C TYR A 262 4.08 -5.27 22.52
N ALA A 263 4.22 -4.46 21.46
CA ALA A 263 5.42 -4.40 20.64
C ALA A 263 6.45 -3.33 21.06
N CYS A 264 6.09 -2.39 21.95
CA CYS A 264 6.99 -1.28 22.30
C CYS A 264 7.93 -1.72 23.42
N LEU A 265 9.10 -2.25 23.02
CA LEU A 265 10.05 -2.91 23.92
C LEU A 265 11.05 -1.96 24.61
N SER A 266 11.21 -0.73 24.13
CA SER A 266 12.12 0.22 24.76
C SER A 266 11.46 0.93 25.94
N ASP A 267 12.16 1.04 27.07
CA ASP A 267 11.68 1.78 28.26
C ASP A 267 11.38 3.26 27.96
N ASN A 268 12.14 3.87 27.03
CA ASN A 268 11.95 5.25 26.58
C ASN A 268 11.06 5.32 25.33
N SER A 269 10.04 4.47 25.25
CA SER A 269 9.06 4.48 24.17
C SER A 269 7.63 4.63 24.67
N GLN A 270 6.75 5.06 23.76
CA GLN A 270 5.33 5.20 23.98
C GLN A 270 4.56 4.56 22.83
N CYS A 271 3.39 4.03 23.16
CA CYS A 271 2.44 3.54 22.17
C CYS A 271 1.54 4.68 21.70
N LEU A 272 1.35 4.79 20.38
CA LEU A 272 0.43 5.72 19.73
C LEU A 272 -0.53 4.96 18.82
N ASN A 273 -1.82 5.30 18.84
CA ASN A 273 -2.79 4.69 17.92
C ASN A 273 -2.47 5.12 16.47
N SER A 274 -2.67 4.20 15.54
CA SER A 274 -2.58 4.49 14.10
C SER A 274 -3.62 5.55 13.70
N THR A 275 -3.22 6.48 12.85
CA THR A 275 -4.12 7.49 12.26
C THR A 275 -4.75 7.03 10.95
N ASN A 276 -4.16 6.02 10.29
CA ASN A 276 -4.64 5.48 9.03
C ASN A 276 -5.19 4.05 9.25
N GLY A 277 -6.44 3.98 9.72
CA GLY A 277 -7.09 2.73 10.10
C GLY A 277 -6.59 2.14 11.44
N PRO A 278 -7.11 0.96 11.83
CA PRO A 278 -6.84 0.34 13.14
C PRO A 278 -5.37 -0.03 13.37
N GLY A 279 -5.02 -0.31 14.62
CA GLY A 279 -3.68 -0.71 15.06
C GLY A 279 -2.93 0.39 15.80
N TYR A 280 -1.67 0.13 16.12
CA TYR A 280 -0.83 1.06 16.87
C TYR A 280 0.62 1.03 16.39
N ILE A 281 1.36 2.07 16.76
CA ILE A 281 2.79 2.23 16.49
C ILE A 281 3.52 2.50 17.81
N CYS A 282 4.81 2.24 17.81
CA CYS A 282 5.71 2.58 18.90
C CYS A 282 6.55 3.78 18.48
N ASN A 283 6.72 4.75 19.37
CA ASN A 283 7.49 5.95 19.13
C ASN A 283 8.41 6.18 20.34
N CYS A 284 9.63 6.68 20.13
CA CYS A 284 10.45 7.11 21.25
C CYS A 284 9.79 8.29 21.97
N THR A 285 9.93 8.34 23.29
CA THR A 285 9.46 9.50 24.08
C THR A 285 10.28 10.73 23.75
N GLN A 286 9.72 11.91 24.03
CA GLN A 286 10.38 13.17 23.71
C GLN A 286 11.80 13.25 24.30
N GLY A 287 12.77 13.53 23.45
CA GLY A 287 14.19 13.61 23.81
C GLY A 287 15.01 12.37 23.48
N TYR A 288 14.38 11.26 23.12
CA TYR A 288 15.04 10.01 22.74
C TYR A 288 14.90 9.71 21.25
N TRP A 289 15.89 9.02 20.69
CA TRP A 289 15.92 8.61 19.29
C TRP A 289 16.34 7.15 19.13
N GLY A 290 15.95 6.53 18.01
CA GLY A 290 16.31 5.15 17.68
C GLY A 290 15.09 4.29 17.39
N ASN A 291 15.15 3.02 17.80
CA ASN A 291 14.14 2.02 17.46
C ASN A 291 13.32 1.61 18.69
N PRO A 292 12.05 2.04 18.81
CA PRO A 292 11.22 1.75 19.98
C PRO A 292 10.79 0.27 20.08
N TYR A 293 10.98 -0.51 19.02
CA TYR A 293 10.68 -1.94 18.95
C TYR A 293 11.84 -2.82 19.45
N LEU A 294 12.94 -2.22 19.95
CA LEU A 294 14.08 -2.93 20.51
C LEU A 294 14.28 -2.57 21.99
N ILE A 295 14.70 -3.54 22.79
CA ILE A 295 15.05 -3.32 24.20
C ILE A 295 16.21 -2.31 24.26
N GLY A 296 16.00 -1.20 24.97
CA GLY A 296 16.97 -0.10 25.04
C GLY A 296 17.25 0.59 23.70
N GLY A 297 16.34 0.48 22.71
CA GLY A 297 16.53 1.02 21.38
C GLY A 297 16.29 2.53 21.25
N CYS A 298 15.52 3.14 22.17
CA CYS A 298 15.40 4.59 22.31
C CYS A 298 16.46 5.12 23.29
N LYS A 299 17.41 5.91 22.80
CA LYS A 299 18.58 6.42 23.52
C LYS A 299 18.74 7.93 23.41
#